data_AF-A0A7M7P023-F1
#
_entry.id   AF-A0A7M7P023-F1
#
_cell.length_a   1.000
_cell.length_b   1.000
_cell.length_c   1.000
_cell.angle_alpha   90.00
_cell.angle_beta   90.00
_cell.angle_gamma   90.00
#
_symmetry.space_group_name_H-M   'P 1'
#
loop_
_entity.id
_entity.type
_entity.pdbx_description
1 polymer ?
#
loop_
_entity_poly.entity_id
_entity_poly.type
_entity_poly.pdbx_seq_one_letter_code
_entity_poly.pdbx_strand_id
1 'polypeptide(L)'
;MSSLTTQIEVSWELSSSLCSPDYYIIRYSLYQKLACQSPETTPTEFEVNTNAKQFNNLVELEPYSRYKITVTAVNGAGQSELTIGYSDTRPGPPSNITNVRVNPERTSPTRLGFTWQPFNCRNVNGVFWYYFTRIYKDGDRSNTPTHQ
;
A
#
# COMPACT_ATOMS: atom_id res chain seq x y z
N MET A 1 15.72 -4.10 6.46
CA MET A 1 14.34 -4.55 6.23
C MET A 1 13.98 -4.27 4.77
N SER A 2 13.86 -5.30 3.95
CA SER A 2 13.48 -5.17 2.54
C SER A 2 11.96 -5.20 2.43
N SER A 3 11.27 -4.07 2.68
CA SER A 3 9.84 -4.01 2.40
C SER A 3 9.61 -4.09 0.89
N LEU A 4 8.67 -4.93 0.45
CA LEU A 4 8.18 -4.95 -0.91
C LEU A 4 6.99 -3.99 -1.03
N THR A 5 6.46 -3.81 -2.23
CA THR A 5 5.32 -2.91 -2.49
C THR A 5 4.06 -3.30 -1.68
N THR A 6 3.90 -4.59 -1.37
CA THR A 6 2.71 -5.13 -0.68
C THR A 6 3.06 -6.10 0.45
N GLN A 7 4.30 -6.09 0.94
CA GLN A 7 4.76 -7.02 1.97
C GLN A 7 5.76 -6.37 2.93
N ILE A 8 5.61 -6.70 4.22
CA ILE A 8 6.51 -6.30 5.29
C ILE A 8 7.00 -7.55 6.03
N GLU A 9 8.31 -7.61 6.24
CA GLU A 9 8.97 -8.57 7.12
C GLU A 9 9.14 -7.94 8.51
N VAL A 10 8.82 -8.72 9.55
CA VAL A 10 8.90 -8.30 10.95
C VAL A 10 9.72 -9.30 11.77
N SER A 11 10.56 -8.78 12.65
CA SER A 11 11.39 -9.57 13.57
C SER A 11 11.45 -8.86 14.92
N TRP A 12 11.53 -9.63 16.01
CA TRP A 12 11.60 -9.09 17.37
C TRP A 12 12.53 -9.91 18.24
N GLU A 13 13.07 -9.27 19.28
CA GLU A 13 13.97 -9.90 20.24
C GLU A 13 13.24 -10.23 21.54
N LEU A 14 13.64 -11.33 22.18
CA LEU A 14 13.16 -11.67 23.51
C LEU A 14 13.85 -10.81 24.56
N SER A 15 13.08 -10.31 25.53
CA SER A 15 13.61 -9.64 26.71
C SER A 15 14.25 -10.66 27.66
N SER A 16 15.47 -11.12 27.35
CA SER A 16 16.44 -11.83 28.21
C SER A 16 15.97 -12.94 29.17
N SER A 17 14.71 -13.37 29.12
CA SER A 17 14.12 -14.30 30.08
C SER A 17 14.37 -15.74 29.68
N LEU A 18 14.58 -16.60 30.67
CA LEU A 18 14.82 -18.04 30.51
C LEU A 18 13.59 -18.81 29.98
N CYS A 19 12.41 -18.16 29.93
CA CYS A 19 11.17 -18.77 29.46
C CYS A 19 10.87 -18.31 28.03
N SER A 20 10.67 -19.28 27.13
CA SER A 20 10.16 -19.00 25.78
C SER A 20 8.62 -18.92 25.82
N PRO A 21 8.02 -17.95 25.13
CA PRO A 21 6.57 -17.93 24.95
C PRO A 21 6.12 -19.12 24.11
N ASP A 22 4.85 -19.51 24.29
CA ASP A 22 4.22 -20.59 23.51
C ASP A 22 4.00 -20.14 22.06
N TYR A 23 3.56 -18.89 21.87
CA TYR A 23 3.39 -18.25 20.57
C TYR A 23 3.40 -16.71 20.68
N TYR A 24 3.37 -16.04 19.55
CA TYR A 24 3.26 -14.59 19.42
C TYR A 24 2.01 -14.22 18.63
N ILE A 25 1.37 -13.13 19.02
CA ILE A 25 0.29 -12.48 18.31
C ILE A 25 0.87 -11.24 17.62
N ILE A 26 0.76 -11.18 16.29
CA ILE A 26 1.11 -10.02 15.49
C ILE A 26 -0.18 -9.37 15.03
N ARG A 27 -0.35 -8.08 15.33
CA ARG A 27 -1.44 -7.27 14.77
C ARG A 27 -0.88 -6.17 13.90
N TYR A 28 -1.55 -5.88 12.80
CA TYR A 28 -1.13 -4.79 11.92
C TYR A 28 -2.33 -4.08 11.31
N SER A 29 -2.19 -2.77 11.14
CA SER A 29 -3.23 -1.93 10.57
C SER A 29 -2.62 -0.76 9.80
N LEU A 30 -3.34 -0.30 8.77
CA LEU A 30 -2.93 0.86 7.98
C LEU A 30 -2.94 2.10 8.87
N TYR A 31 -1.76 2.65 9.16
CA TYR A 31 -1.65 3.86 9.95
C TYR A 31 -1.89 5.10 9.10
N GLN A 32 -1.25 5.17 7.92
CA GLN A 32 -1.33 6.33 7.04
C GLN A 32 -0.96 5.99 5.60
N LYS A 33 -1.72 6.51 4.64
CA LYS A 33 -1.26 6.64 3.25
C LYS A 33 -0.21 7.74 3.15
N LEU A 34 1.01 7.43 2.71
CA LEU A 34 2.13 8.39 2.72
C LEU A 34 1.91 9.59 1.78
N ALA A 35 1.03 9.47 0.80
CA ALA A 35 0.62 10.59 -0.05
C ALA A 35 -0.47 11.48 0.60
N CYS A 36 -1.13 11.03 1.67
CA CYS A 36 -2.18 11.74 2.39
C CYS A 36 -1.63 12.46 3.63
N GLN A 37 -2.26 13.57 4.03
CA GLN A 37 -1.78 14.40 5.14
C GLN A 37 -2.14 13.87 6.52
N SER A 38 -3.22 13.08 6.64
CA SER A 38 -3.72 12.58 7.92
C SER A 38 -3.60 11.05 8.02
N PRO A 39 -3.40 10.52 9.24
CA PRO A 39 -3.58 9.10 9.53
C PRO A 39 -5.00 8.61 9.26
N GLU A 40 -5.17 7.31 9.17
CA GLU A 40 -6.49 6.67 9.08
C GLU A 40 -7.22 6.75 10.43
N THR A 41 -8.51 7.10 10.39
CA THR A 41 -9.35 7.21 11.59
C THR A 41 -9.98 5.87 12.00
N THR A 42 -10.21 5.00 11.03
CA THR A 42 -10.87 3.69 11.20
C THR A 42 -10.12 2.61 10.44
N PRO A 43 -8.88 2.29 10.85
CA PRO A 43 -8.08 1.33 10.11
C PRO A 43 -8.56 -0.10 10.36
N THR A 44 -8.60 -0.91 9.30
CA THR A 44 -8.82 -2.34 9.42
C THR A 44 -7.59 -2.98 10.08
N GLU A 45 -7.81 -3.71 11.17
CA GLU A 45 -6.77 -4.46 11.88
C GLU A 45 -6.80 -5.93 11.46
N PHE A 46 -5.62 -6.46 11.19
CA PHE A 46 -5.38 -7.87 10.87
C PHE A 46 -4.58 -8.50 12.00
N GLU A 47 -4.77 -9.81 12.22
CA GLU A 47 -4.08 -10.58 13.26
C GLU A 47 -3.51 -11.87 12.68
N VAL A 48 -2.29 -12.21 13.08
CA VAL A 48 -1.62 -13.46 12.74
C VAL A 48 -0.91 -14.01 13.97
N ASN A 49 -1.03 -15.31 14.20
CA ASN A 49 -0.33 -16.02 15.25
C ASN A 49 0.87 -16.79 14.69
N THR A 50 2.00 -16.77 15.40
CA THR A 50 3.21 -17.48 14.98
C THR A 50 4.03 -17.94 16.17
N ASN A 51 4.71 -19.07 16.01
CA ASN A 51 5.68 -19.56 17.01
C ASN A 51 7.11 -19.17 16.62
N ALA A 52 7.30 -18.58 15.44
CA ALA A 52 8.58 -18.06 14.98
C ALA A 52 8.84 -16.66 15.54
N LYS A 53 10.11 -16.31 15.75
CA LYS A 53 10.56 -14.97 16.20
C LYS A 53 10.61 -13.93 15.07
N GLN A 54 10.26 -14.35 13.86
CA GLN A 54 10.16 -13.51 12.68
C GLN A 54 8.96 -13.96 11.85
N PHE A 55 8.38 -13.02 11.13
CA PHE A 55 7.29 -13.28 10.21
C PHE A 55 7.50 -12.48 8.93
N ASN A 56 7.64 -13.20 7.81
CA ASN A 56 8.18 -12.58 6.60
C ASN A 56 7.08 -12.03 5.69
N ASN A 57 5.84 -12.47 5.87
CA ASN A 57 4.78 -12.30 4.88
C ASN A 57 3.53 -11.65 5.49
N LEU A 58 3.65 -10.44 6.05
CA LEU A 58 2.45 -9.62 6.22
C LEU A 58 1.96 -9.23 4.82
N VAL A 59 0.79 -9.73 4.43
CA VAL A 59 0.22 -9.60 3.09
C VAL A 59 -1.00 -8.67 3.10
N GLU A 60 -1.54 -8.41 1.90
CA GLU A 60 -2.70 -7.53 1.68
C GLU A 60 -2.42 -6.08 2.11
N LEU A 61 -1.16 -5.68 1.98
CA LEU A 61 -0.73 -4.32 2.29
C LEU A 61 -0.91 -3.40 1.10
N GLU A 62 -1.27 -2.15 1.39
CA GLU A 62 -1.41 -1.12 0.39
C GLU A 62 -0.04 -0.49 0.06
N PRO A 63 0.23 -0.17 -1.22
CA PRO A 63 1.46 0.51 -1.61
C PRO A 63 1.55 1.91 -1.01
N TYR A 64 2.78 2.39 -0.86
CA TYR A 64 3.11 3.74 -0.38
C TYR A 64 2.37 4.14 0.90
N SER A 65 2.44 3.25 1.89
CA SER A 65 1.66 3.32 3.11
C SER A 65 2.50 2.95 4.33
N ARG A 66 2.23 3.61 5.46
CA ARG A 66 2.77 3.27 6.77
C ARG A 66 1.82 2.36 7.51
N TYR A 67 2.33 1.25 8.03
CA TYR A 67 1.60 0.32 8.88
C TYR A 67 2.06 0.45 10.33
N LYS A 68 1.09 0.40 11.26
CA LYS A 68 1.35 0.18 12.68
C LYS A 68 1.33 -1.33 12.91
N ILE A 69 2.34 -1.85 13.57
CA ILE A 69 2.49 -3.27 13.86
C ILE A 69 2.65 -3.42 15.37
N THR A 70 1.93 -4.36 15.98
CA THR A 70 2.11 -4.71 17.38
C THR A 70 2.43 -6.19 17.54
N VAL A 71 3.34 -6.51 18.44
CA VAL A 71 3.73 -7.88 18.77
C VAL A 71 3.54 -8.11 20.26
N THR A 72 2.85 -9.21 20.59
CA THR A 72 2.60 -9.65 21.97
C THR A 72 3.00 -11.11 22.11
N ALA A 73 3.76 -11.43 23.16
CA ALA A 73 4.13 -12.81 23.49
C ALA A 73 3.06 -13.44 24.38
N VAL A 74 2.76 -14.72 24.18
CA VAL A 74 1.75 -15.46 24.95
C VAL A 74 2.35 -16.71 25.57
N ASN A 75 2.06 -16.97 26.84
CA ASN A 75 2.34 -18.24 27.49
C ASN A 75 1.15 -18.68 28.37
N GLY A 76 1.26 -19.83 29.01
CA GLY A 76 0.24 -20.35 29.93
C GLY A 76 -0.16 -19.44 31.11
N ALA A 77 0.61 -18.38 31.40
CA ALA A 77 0.25 -17.38 32.41
C ALA A 77 -0.51 -16.17 31.83
N GLY A 78 -0.42 -15.91 30.53
CA GLY A 78 -1.09 -14.80 29.87
C GLY A 78 -0.29 -14.16 28.75
N GLN A 79 -0.57 -12.88 28.50
CA GLN A 79 0.05 -12.08 27.44
C GLN A 79 1.09 -11.10 28.02
N SER A 80 2.16 -10.84 27.28
CA SER A 80 3.12 -9.79 27.60
C SER A 80 2.56 -8.39 27.33
N GLU A 81 3.29 -7.37 27.77
CA GLU A 81 3.11 -6.02 27.22
C GLU A 81 3.32 -6.03 25.70
N LEU A 82 2.55 -5.19 25.01
CA LEU A 82 2.63 -5.06 23.56
C LEU A 82 3.86 -4.24 23.17
N THR A 83 4.57 -4.68 22.14
CA THR A 83 5.63 -3.91 21.49
C THR A 83 5.09 -3.29 20.20
N ILE A 84 5.28 -1.99 19.99
CA ILE A 84 4.81 -1.28 18.78
C ILE A 84 5.98 -1.00 17.84
N GLY A 85 5.79 -1.31 16.56
CA GLY A 85 6.67 -0.94 15.46
C GLY A 85 5.90 -0.23 14.34
N TYR A 86 6.63 0.46 13.48
CA TYR A 86 6.10 1.04 12.25
C TYR A 86 6.97 0.64 11.07
N SER A 87 6.35 0.40 9.93
CA SER A 87 7.07 0.08 8.69
C SER A 87 6.30 0.58 7.48
N ASP A 88 7.05 0.97 6.45
CA ASP A 88 6.53 1.60 5.24
C ASP A 88 6.63 0.64 4.06
N THR A 89 5.56 0.53 3.28
CA THR A 89 5.55 -0.18 2.00
C THR A 89 6.14 0.70 0.89
N ARG A 90 6.75 0.06 -0.10
CA ARG A 90 7.33 0.77 -1.25
C ARG A 90 6.23 1.38 -2.14
N PRO A 91 6.55 2.40 -2.96
CA PRO A 91 5.65 2.87 -4.01
C PRO A 91 5.21 1.73 -4.94
N GLY A 92 4.00 1.88 -5.48
CA GLY A 92 3.42 1.02 -6.50
C GLY A 92 2.91 1.84 -7.70
N PRO A 93 2.38 1.18 -8.73
CA PRO A 93 1.74 1.90 -9.82
C PRO A 93 0.51 2.67 -9.32
N PRO A 94 0.24 3.88 -9.85
CA PRO A 94 -1.04 4.56 -9.63
C PRO A 94 -2.20 3.68 -10.10
N SER A 95 -3.38 3.90 -9.53
CA SER A 95 -4.60 3.22 -9.99
C SER A 95 -4.97 3.61 -11.42
N ASN A 96 -5.91 2.89 -12.03
CA ASN A 96 -6.40 3.24 -13.37
C ASN A 96 -7.04 4.63 -13.41
N ILE A 97 -6.80 5.36 -14.49
CA ILE A 97 -7.51 6.61 -14.81
C ILE A 97 -8.96 6.28 -15.10
N THR A 98 -9.88 7.05 -14.52
CA THR A 98 -11.33 6.88 -14.71
C THR A 98 -11.97 8.19 -15.18
N ASN A 99 -13.25 8.10 -15.60
CA ASN A 99 -14.05 9.24 -16.03
C ASN A 99 -13.42 10.08 -17.16
N VAL A 100 -12.78 9.42 -18.13
CA VAL A 100 -12.28 10.09 -19.33
C VAL A 100 -13.47 10.58 -20.16
N ARG A 101 -13.56 11.88 -20.42
CA ARG A 101 -14.67 12.51 -21.15
C ARG A 101 -14.15 13.53 -22.14
N VAL A 102 -14.71 13.53 -23.34
CA VAL A 102 -14.50 14.62 -24.31
C VAL A 102 -15.30 15.83 -23.85
N ASN A 103 -14.71 17.01 -23.95
CA ASN A 103 -15.36 18.29 -23.72
C ASN A 103 -15.74 18.91 -25.08
N PRO A 104 -17.04 18.92 -25.46
CA PRO A 104 -17.47 19.44 -26.76
C PRO A 104 -17.16 20.92 -26.95
N GLU A 105 -17.28 21.74 -25.90
CA GLU A 105 -17.02 23.18 -25.96
C GLU A 105 -15.54 23.52 -26.22
N ARG A 106 -14.65 22.59 -25.86
CA ARG A 106 -13.20 22.71 -26.06
C ARG A 106 -12.70 21.94 -27.29
N THR A 107 -13.63 21.41 -28.10
CA THR A 107 -13.33 20.59 -29.25
C THR A 107 -13.65 21.34 -30.55
N SER A 108 -12.76 21.23 -31.52
CA SER A 108 -12.90 21.80 -32.87
C SER A 108 -12.32 20.84 -33.91
N PRO A 109 -12.43 21.10 -35.23
CA PRO A 109 -11.90 20.20 -36.25
C PRO A 109 -10.40 19.86 -36.13
N THR A 110 -9.61 20.70 -35.44
CA THR A 110 -8.16 20.50 -35.24
C THR A 110 -7.75 20.43 -33.76
N ARG A 111 -8.70 20.41 -32.82
CA ARG A 111 -8.42 20.39 -31.38
C ARG A 111 -9.37 19.46 -30.66
N LEU A 112 -8.85 18.61 -29.79
CA LEU A 112 -9.63 17.75 -28.90
C LEU A 112 -9.46 18.24 -27.47
N GLY A 113 -10.56 18.67 -26.86
CA GLY A 113 -10.61 18.94 -25.44
C GLY A 113 -11.12 17.70 -24.71
N PHE A 114 -10.41 17.23 -23.69
CA PHE A 114 -10.87 16.12 -22.85
C PHE A 114 -10.41 16.29 -21.41
N THR A 115 -11.09 15.63 -20.50
CA THR A 115 -10.81 15.60 -19.07
C THR A 115 -10.87 14.18 -18.54
N TRP A 116 -10.27 13.96 -17.37
CA TRP A 116 -10.33 12.71 -16.63
C TRP A 116 -10.39 13.01 -15.13
N GLN A 117 -10.72 12.00 -14.32
CA GLN A 117 -10.65 12.14 -12.87
C GLN A 117 -9.17 12.21 -12.43
N PRO A 118 -8.72 13.29 -11.78
CA PRO A 118 -7.37 13.34 -11.24
C PRO A 118 -7.18 12.34 -10.10
N PHE A 119 -5.95 11.86 -9.93
CA PHE A 119 -5.58 11.11 -8.74
C PHE A 119 -5.72 11.97 -7.48
N ASN A 120 -6.15 11.32 -6.42
CA ASN A 120 -6.10 11.82 -5.06
C ASN A 120 -4.99 11.07 -4.30
N CYS A 121 -4.76 11.47 -3.05
CA CYS A 121 -3.70 10.86 -2.24
C CYS A 121 -3.89 9.35 -1.98
N ARG A 122 -5.10 8.80 -2.14
CA ARG A 122 -5.36 7.37 -1.90
C ARG A 122 -5.04 6.48 -3.09
N ASN A 123 -5.11 7.01 -4.31
CA ASN A 123 -5.00 6.22 -5.55
C ASN A 123 -3.74 6.51 -6.39
N VAL A 124 -2.88 7.43 -5.93
CA VAL A 124 -1.58 7.70 -6.57
C VAL A 124 -0.54 6.62 -6.27
N ASN A 125 -0.62 5.96 -5.11
CA ASN A 125 0.28 4.89 -4.66
C ASN A 125 1.79 5.25 -4.73
N GLY A 126 2.13 6.53 -4.65
CA GLY A 126 3.50 7.03 -4.78
C GLY A 126 3.56 8.54 -4.88
N VAL A 127 4.72 9.06 -5.28
CA VAL A 127 4.90 10.47 -5.64
C VAL A 127 4.33 10.72 -7.03
N PHE A 128 3.40 11.66 -7.15
CA PHE A 128 2.84 12.05 -8.45
C PHE A 128 3.83 12.89 -9.25
N TRP A 129 4.01 12.55 -10.53
CA TRP A 129 4.86 13.31 -11.46
C TRP A 129 4.04 14.00 -12.55
N TYR A 130 3.44 13.23 -13.47
CA TYR A 130 2.65 13.77 -14.58
C TYR A 130 1.72 12.69 -15.18
N TYR A 131 0.78 13.14 -16.03
CA TYR A 131 -0.02 12.26 -16.89
C TYR A 131 0.60 12.19 -18.28
N PHE A 132 0.56 11.00 -18.89
CA PHE A 132 0.99 10.80 -20.27
C PHE A 132 -0.24 10.51 -21.15
N THR A 133 -0.51 11.35 -22.16
CA THR A 133 -1.69 11.22 -23.03
C THR A 133 -1.29 10.75 -24.43
N ARG A 134 -2.10 9.88 -25.02
CA ARG A 134 -1.97 9.43 -26.41
C ARG A 134 -3.32 9.57 -27.11
N ILE A 135 -3.31 10.12 -28.31
CA ILE A 135 -4.49 10.26 -29.16
C ILE A 135 -4.23 9.42 -30.41
N TYR A 136 -5.17 8.53 -30.73
CA TYR A 136 -5.11 7.67 -31.92
C TYR A 136 -6.25 8.04 -32.85
N LYS A 137 -5.99 8.00 -34.16
CA LYS A 137 -7.06 8.05 -35.17
C LYS A 137 -7.65 6.66 -35.32
N ASP A 138 -8.93 6.60 -35.67
CA ASP A 138 -9.56 5.31 -35.97
C ASP A 138 -8.84 4.66 -37.16
N GLY A 139 -8.45 3.38 -37.00
CA GLY A 139 -7.61 2.64 -37.95
C GLY A 139 -6.10 2.58 -37.65
N ASP A 140 -5.55 3.39 -36.73
CA ASP A 140 -4.10 3.43 -36.42
C ASP A 140 -3.67 2.43 -35.32
N ARG A 141 -4.62 1.65 -34.78
CA ARG A 141 -4.43 0.77 -33.62
C ARG A 141 -3.60 -0.49 -33.92
N SER A 142 -3.17 -0.71 -35.17
CA SER A 142 -2.45 -1.91 -35.62
C SER A 142 -0.94 -1.88 -35.36
N ASN A 143 -0.34 -0.75 -34.96
CA ASN A 143 1.13 -0.61 -34.85
C ASN A 143 1.60 -0.03 -33.50
N THR A 144 1.21 -0.62 -32.37
CA THR A 144 1.92 -0.32 -31.10
C THR A 144 2.60 -1.59 -30.56
N PRO A 145 3.94 -1.60 -30.41
CA PRO A 145 4.63 -2.66 -29.71
C PRO A 145 4.18 -2.67 -28.24
N THR A 146 3.78 -3.84 -27.75
CA THR A 146 3.65 -4.13 -26.33
C THR A 146 5.01 -3.91 -25.67
N HIS A 147 5.14 -2.86 -24.85
CA HIS A 147 6.28 -2.77 -23.94
C HIS A 147 6.12 -3.81 -22.84
N GLN A 148 7.02 -4.78 -22.86
CA GLN A 148 7.37 -5.70 -21.77
C GLN A 148 7.98 -4.93 -20.60
#